data_AF-A0A2N5KRL3-F1
#
_entry.id   AF-A0A2N5KRL3-F1
#
_cell.length_a   1.000
_cell.length_b   1.000
_cell.length_c   1.000
_cell.angle_alpha   90.00
_cell.angle_beta   90.00
_cell.angle_gamma   90.00
#
_symmetry.space_group_name_H-M   'P 1'
#
loop_
_entity.id
_entity.type
_entity.pdbx_description
1 polymer ?
#
loop_
_entity_poly.entity_id
_entity_poly.type
_entity_poly.pdbx_seq_one_letter_code
_entity_poly.pdbx_strand_id
1 'polypeptide(L)'
;MSARELLQDLRGLGVTVQAKDGLLDLDAPVGVLTEDLIESLTEQKPKLLKLLEWERSKLEEADRRGLIIRWSEPTWIKLHDPTTGEWHEVRTSECLPGMVETANKYRRKKGAKA
;
A
#
# COMPACT_ATOMS: atom_id res chain seq x y z
N MET A 1 5.40 -5.14 22.71
CA MET A 1 5.22 -5.27 21.24
C MET A 1 4.87 -3.90 20.67
N SER A 2 5.36 -3.56 19.47
CA SER A 2 4.97 -2.32 18.80
C SER A 2 3.61 -2.45 18.09
N ALA A 3 2.93 -1.33 17.82
CA ALA A 3 1.67 -1.35 17.09
C ALA A 3 1.79 -1.94 15.67
N ARG A 4 2.97 -1.84 15.06
CA ARG A 4 3.22 -2.41 13.72
C ARG A 4 3.35 -3.93 13.76
N GLU A 5 4.10 -4.44 14.74
CA GLU A 5 4.22 -5.90 14.96
C GLU A 5 2.86 -6.50 15.29
N LEU A 6 2.09 -5.85 16.19
CA LEU A 6 0.74 -6.29 16.54
C LEU A 6 -0.19 -6.33 15.31
N LEU A 7 -0.13 -5.32 14.44
CA LEU A 7 -0.91 -5.31 13.21
C LEU A 7 -0.50 -6.42 12.23
N GLN A 8 0.80 -6.72 12.14
CA GLN A 8 1.29 -7.83 11.30
C GLN A 8 0.84 -9.18 11.84
N ASP A 9 0.91 -9.39 13.15
CA ASP A 9 0.49 -10.62 13.81
C ASP A 9 -1.02 -10.84 13.63
N LEU A 10 -1.85 -9.80 13.85
CA LEU A 10 -3.30 -9.86 13.62
C LEU A 10 -3.63 -10.26 12.18
N ARG A 11 -2.97 -9.64 11.19
CA ARG A 11 -3.15 -9.99 9.77
C ARG A 11 -2.68 -11.41 9.47
N GLY A 12 -1.60 -11.87 10.10
CA GLY A 12 -1.10 -13.24 9.99
C GLY A 12 -2.06 -14.30 10.57
N LEU A 13 -2.84 -13.92 11.58
CA LEU A 13 -3.92 -14.73 12.17
C LEU A 13 -5.23 -14.68 11.36
N GLY A 14 -5.24 -13.96 10.23
CA GLY A 14 -6.44 -13.79 9.39
C GLY A 14 -7.44 -12.78 9.95
N VAL A 15 -7.03 -11.93 10.90
CA VAL A 15 -7.86 -10.84 11.42
C VAL A 15 -7.79 -9.65 10.47
N THR A 16 -8.94 -9.21 9.99
CA THR A 16 -9.07 -7.94 9.28
C THR A 16 -9.18 -6.82 10.29
N VAL A 17 -8.30 -5.83 10.19
CA VAL A 17 -8.23 -4.68 11.10
C VAL A 17 -8.43 -3.41 10.30
N GLN A 18 -9.44 -2.62 10.63
CA GLN A 18 -9.74 -1.35 9.98
C GLN A 18 -9.95 -0.21 10.99
N ALA A 19 -9.66 1.01 10.57
CA ALA A 19 -9.99 2.23 11.33
C ALA A 19 -11.25 2.85 10.75
N LYS A 20 -12.30 2.97 11.58
CA LYS A 20 -13.60 3.54 11.20
C LYS A 20 -14.10 4.46 12.31
N ASP A 21 -14.31 5.72 12.00
CA ASP A 21 -14.85 6.73 12.94
C ASP A 21 -14.11 6.80 14.29
N GLY A 22 -12.78 6.64 14.28
CA GLY A 22 -11.94 6.63 15.49
C GLY A 22 -12.02 5.33 16.31
N LEU A 23 -12.66 4.30 15.78
CA LEU A 23 -12.76 2.96 16.35
C LEU A 23 -11.98 1.96 15.51
N LEU A 24 -11.51 0.90 16.17
CA LEU A 24 -10.95 -0.26 15.50
C LEU A 24 -12.08 -1.23 15.20
N ASP A 25 -12.29 -1.51 13.92
CA ASP A 25 -13.20 -2.54 13.43
C ASP A 25 -12.36 -3.81 13.20
N LEU A 26 -12.79 -4.91 13.82
CA LEU A 26 -12.08 -6.19 13.85
C LEU A 26 -13.01 -7.29 13.35
N ASP A 27 -12.67 -7.86 12.20
CA ASP A 27 -13.28 -9.09 11.72
C ASP A 27 -12.28 -10.23 11.94
N ALA A 28 -12.59 -11.09 12.91
CA ALA A 28 -11.69 -12.12 13.42
C ALA A 28 -12.36 -13.49 13.40
N PRO A 29 -11.63 -14.57 13.03
CA PRO A 29 -12.11 -15.93 13.20
C PRO A 29 -12.41 -16.26 14.67
N VAL A 30 -13.36 -17.17 14.89
CA VAL A 30 -13.75 -17.60 16.25
C VAL A 30 -12.54 -18.14 17.02
N GLY A 31 -12.37 -17.68 18.25
CA GLY A 31 -11.30 -18.14 19.14
C GLY A 31 -9.94 -17.45 18.96
N VAL A 32 -9.79 -16.55 17.97
CA VAL A 32 -8.54 -15.80 17.76
C VAL A 32 -8.39 -14.64 18.75
N LEU A 33 -9.49 -14.00 19.13
CA LEU A 33 -9.48 -12.89 20.10
C LEU A 33 -9.39 -13.42 21.54
N THR A 34 -8.18 -13.64 22.03
CA THR A 34 -7.89 -13.97 23.43
C THR A 34 -7.86 -12.72 24.31
N GLU A 35 -7.98 -12.90 25.64
CA GLU A 35 -7.93 -11.77 26.60
C GLU A 35 -6.61 -10.99 26.50
N ASP A 36 -5.47 -11.67 26.44
CA ASP A 36 -4.15 -11.05 26.26
C ASP A 36 -4.04 -10.22 24.96
N LEU A 37 -4.68 -10.69 23.89
CA LEU A 37 -4.71 -9.98 22.62
C LEU A 37 -5.60 -8.74 22.69
N ILE A 38 -6.73 -8.82 23.40
CA ILE A 38 -7.62 -7.69 23.65
C ILE A 38 -6.92 -6.62 24.51
N GLU A 39 -6.13 -7.02 25.51
CA GLU A 39 -5.33 -6.09 26.32
C GLU A 39 -4.30 -5.37 25.45
N SER A 40 -3.56 -6.11 24.63
CA SER A 40 -2.57 -5.56 23.69
C SER A 40 -3.20 -4.59 22.67
N LEU A 41 -4.38 -4.96 22.14
CA LEU A 41 -5.17 -4.11 21.24
C LEU A 41 -5.59 -2.80 21.92
N THR A 42 -6.02 -2.88 23.18
CA THR A 42 -6.46 -1.71 23.97
C THR A 42 -5.30 -0.77 24.25
N GLU A 43 -4.14 -1.30 24.66
CA GLU A 43 -2.94 -0.51 24.95
C GLU A 43 -2.41 0.20 23.69
N GLN A 44 -2.40 -0.50 22.54
CA GLN A 44 -1.86 0.04 21.30
C GLN A 44 -2.90 0.77 20.43
N LYS A 45 -4.19 0.81 20.84
CA LYS A 45 -5.31 1.36 20.04
C LYS A 45 -5.02 2.72 19.40
N PRO A 46 -4.51 3.75 20.11
CA PRO A 46 -4.26 5.06 19.50
C PRO A 46 -3.19 5.02 18.40
N LYS A 47 -2.19 4.15 18.55
CA LYS A 47 -1.12 3.99 17.56
C LYS A 47 -1.59 3.18 16.36
N LEU A 48 -2.41 2.16 16.58
CA LEU A 48 -3.04 1.37 15.52
C LEU A 48 -3.96 2.23 14.64
N LEU A 49 -4.81 3.07 15.26
CA LEU A 49 -5.68 3.99 14.52
C LEU A 49 -4.87 4.92 13.60
N LYS A 50 -3.84 5.57 14.14
CA LYS A 50 -2.95 6.43 13.36
C LYS A 50 -2.25 5.69 12.22
N LEU A 51 -1.81 4.46 12.48
CA LEU A 51 -1.14 3.63 11.47
C LEU A 51 -2.09 3.25 10.33
N LEU A 52 -3.30 2.81 10.66
CA LEU A 52 -4.32 2.41 9.68
C LEU A 52 -4.84 3.61 8.87
N GLU A 53 -5.04 4.76 9.51
CA GLU A 53 -5.40 6.00 8.81
C GLU A 53 -4.30 6.45 7.86
N TRP A 54 -3.03 6.33 8.27
CA TRP A 54 -1.89 6.63 7.43
C TRP A 54 -1.77 5.65 6.25
N GLU A 55 -1.97 4.34 6.48
CA GLU A 55 -2.01 3.34 5.40
C GLU A 55 -3.14 3.66 4.41
N ARG A 56 -4.34 3.98 4.90
CA ARG A 56 -5.48 4.37 4.07
C ARG A 56 -5.18 5.63 3.26
N SER A 57 -4.68 6.68 3.89
CA SER A 57 -4.33 7.94 3.21
C SER A 57 -3.27 7.74 2.14
N LYS A 58 -2.29 6.86 2.38
CA LYS A 58 -1.30 6.48 1.36
C LYS A 58 -1.93 5.78 0.17
N LEU A 59 -2.85 4.85 0.41
CA LEU A 59 -3.57 4.15 -0.66
C LEU A 59 -4.49 5.09 -1.45
N GLU A 60 -5.20 5.99 -0.77
CA GLU A 60 -5.99 7.04 -1.41
C GLU A 60 -5.11 7.93 -2.30
N GLU A 61 -3.93 8.33 -1.83
CA GLU A 61 -2.97 9.10 -2.64
C GLU A 61 -2.44 8.30 -3.83
N ALA A 62 -2.17 7.02 -3.64
CA ALA A 62 -1.74 6.13 -4.71
C ALA A 62 -2.81 5.98 -5.79
N ASP A 63 -4.06 5.76 -5.40
CA ASP A 63 -5.19 5.66 -6.31
C ASP A 63 -5.40 6.97 -7.08
N ARG A 64 -5.39 8.12 -6.38
CA ARG A 64 -5.45 9.45 -7.01
C ARG A 64 -4.36 9.67 -8.05
N ARG A 65 -3.15 9.16 -7.79
CA ARG A 65 -2.02 9.25 -8.71
C ARG A 65 -2.20 8.34 -9.93
N GLY A 66 -2.91 7.24 -9.78
CA GLY A 66 -3.16 6.24 -10.82
C GLY A 66 -1.91 5.47 -11.24
N LEU A 67 -2.08 4.63 -12.25
CA LEU A 67 -0.97 3.90 -12.87
C LEU A 67 -0.04 4.87 -13.61
N ILE A 68 1.21 4.97 -13.15
CA ILE A 68 2.26 5.74 -13.84
C ILE A 68 3.30 4.78 -14.40
N ILE A 69 3.51 4.86 -15.71
CA ILE A 69 4.53 4.08 -16.42
C ILE A 69 5.56 5.04 -16.99
N ARG A 70 6.81 4.90 -16.56
CA ARG A 70 7.93 5.73 -17.05
C ARG A 70 9.23 4.97 -17.08
N TRP A 71 10.17 5.44 -17.89
CA TRP A 71 11.54 4.96 -17.87
C TRP A 71 12.22 5.30 -16.54
N SER A 72 12.88 4.32 -15.91
CA SER A 72 13.91 4.59 -14.90
C SER A 72 15.29 4.68 -15.55
N GLU A 73 15.58 3.73 -16.44
CA GLU A 73 16.85 3.56 -17.15
C GLU A 73 16.60 3.03 -18.57
N PRO A 74 17.58 3.01 -19.50
CA PRO A 74 17.37 2.59 -20.89
C PRO A 74 16.72 1.21 -21.10
N THR A 75 16.84 0.31 -20.13
CA THR A 75 16.29 -1.06 -20.18
C THR A 75 15.31 -1.38 -19.04
N TRP A 76 14.91 -0.38 -18.27
CA TRP A 76 14.05 -0.56 -17.10
C TRP A 76 12.87 0.42 -17.12
N ILE A 77 11.69 -0.14 -16.88
CA ILE A 77 10.44 0.60 -16.73
C ILE A 77 10.05 0.57 -15.25
N LYS A 78 9.77 1.76 -14.71
CA LYS A 78 9.26 1.94 -13.36
C LYS A 78 7.76 2.21 -13.39
N LEU A 79 7.03 1.44 -12.60
CA LEU A 79 5.57 1.39 -12.54
C LEU A 79 5.12 1.83 -11.15
N HIS A 80 4.26 2.82 -11.08
CA HIS A 80 3.53 3.13 -9.85
C HIS A 80 2.26 2.29 -9.81
N ASP A 81 2.13 1.42 -8.81
CA ASP A 81 0.93 0.63 -8.60
C ASP A 81 -0.10 1.42 -7.77
N PRO A 82 -1.25 1.81 -8.33
CA PRO A 82 -2.28 2.55 -7.60
C PRO A 82 -2.95 1.73 -6.48
N THR A 83 -2.84 0.41 -6.51
CA THR A 83 -3.50 -0.48 -5.53
C THR A 83 -2.68 -0.71 -4.26
N THR A 84 -1.37 -0.46 -4.32
CA THR A 84 -0.45 -0.63 -3.18
C THR A 84 0.31 0.65 -2.85
N GLY A 85 0.42 1.59 -3.79
CA GLY A 85 1.28 2.77 -3.70
C GLY A 85 2.77 2.48 -3.88
N GLU A 86 3.13 1.24 -4.21
CA GLU A 86 4.51 0.84 -4.44
C GLU A 86 5.00 1.24 -5.83
N TRP A 87 6.33 1.34 -5.96
CA TRP A 87 6.98 1.47 -7.25
C TRP A 87 7.72 0.18 -7.60
N HIS A 88 7.35 -0.44 -8.71
CA HIS A 88 7.99 -1.64 -9.22
C HIS A 88 8.90 -1.31 -10.41
N GLU A 89 10.00 -2.04 -10.54
CA GLU A 89 10.89 -1.95 -11.70
C GLU A 89 10.89 -3.27 -12.45
N VAL A 90 10.66 -3.18 -13.76
CA VAL A 90 10.53 -4.32 -14.66
C VAL A 90 11.42 -4.09 -15.86
N ARG A 91 12.07 -5.16 -16.34
CA ARG A 91 12.90 -5.07 -17.55
C ARG A 91 12.02 -4.82 -18.77
N THR A 92 12.47 -3.97 -19.68
CA THR A 92 11.73 -3.68 -20.92
C THR A 92 11.43 -4.95 -21.73
N SER A 93 12.32 -5.94 -21.69
CA SER A 93 12.13 -7.25 -22.37
C SER A 93 10.97 -8.06 -21.82
N GLU A 94 10.55 -7.79 -20.59
CA GLU A 94 9.44 -8.47 -19.89
C GLU A 94 8.15 -7.64 -19.95
N CYS A 95 8.23 -6.41 -20.46
CA CYS A 95 7.08 -5.51 -20.55
C CYS A 95 6.25 -5.80 -21.80
N LEU A 96 4.92 -5.66 -21.67
CA LEU A 96 4.05 -5.60 -22.82
C LEU A 96 4.40 -4.36 -23.69
N PRO A 97 4.29 -4.43 -25.03
CA PRO A 97 4.61 -3.30 -25.90
C PRO A 97 3.92 -1.99 -25.51
N GLY A 98 2.64 -2.06 -25.09
CA GLY A 98 1.88 -0.88 -24.65
C GLY A 98 2.46 -0.16 -23.42
N MET A 99 3.18 -0.86 -22.55
CA MET A 99 3.87 -0.24 -21.41
C MET A 99 5.06 0.59 -21.89
N VAL A 100 5.85 0.05 -22.83
CA VAL A 100 6.99 0.75 -23.45
C VAL A 100 6.51 1.99 -24.20
N GLU A 101 5.42 1.89 -24.95
CA GLU A 101 4.80 3.03 -25.62
C GLU A 101 4.35 4.12 -24.63
N THR A 102 3.74 3.73 -23.52
CA THR A 102 3.29 4.65 -22.48
C THR A 102 4.48 5.38 -21.84
N ALA A 103 5.56 4.65 -21.51
CA ALA A 103 6.79 5.23 -21.00
C ALA A 103 7.43 6.23 -21.99
N ASN A 104 7.42 5.90 -23.29
CA ASN A 104 7.89 6.80 -24.34
C ASN A 104 7.04 8.07 -24.46
N LYS A 105 5.70 7.95 -24.42
CA LYS A 105 4.78 9.09 -24.41
C LYS A 105 5.02 9.99 -23.20
N TYR A 106 5.24 9.40 -22.02
CA TYR A 106 5.57 10.15 -20.80
C TYR A 106 6.87 10.96 -20.97
N ARG A 107 7.94 10.33 -21.47
CA ARG A 107 9.24 11.00 -21.72
C ARG A 107 9.11 12.18 -22.67
N ARG A 108 8.37 12.02 -23.79
CA ARG A 108 8.12 13.09 -24.76
C ARG A 108 7.37 14.28 -24.14
N LYS A 109 6.33 14.02 -23.34
CA LYS A 109 5.57 15.08 -22.65
C LYS A 109 6.42 15.87 -21.65
N LYS A 110 7.40 15.24 -20.99
CA LYS A 110 8.33 15.93 -20.07
C LYS A 110 9.33 16.82 -20.82
N GLY A 111 9.86 16.35 -21.95
CA GLY A 111 10.78 17.13 -22.79
C GLY A 111 10.14 18.32 -23.50
N ALA A 112 8.82 18.28 -23.74
CA ALA A 112 8.07 19.40 -24.33
C ALA A 112 7.67 20.49 -23.32
N LYS A 113 7.90 20.27 -22.02
CA LYS A 113 7.64 21.23 -20.93
C LYS A 113 8.93 21.89 -20.41
N ALA A 114 10.07 21.64 -21.06
CA ALA A 114 11.38 22.17 -20.71
C ALA A 114 11.80 23.28 -21.68
#